data_AF-A0A7C0U2F8-F1
#
_entry.id   AF-A0A7C0U2F8-F1
#
_cell.length_a   1.000
_cell.length_b   1.000
_cell.length_c   1.000
_cell.angle_alpha   90.00
_cell.angle_beta   90.00
_cell.angle_gamma   90.00
#
_symmetry.space_group_name_H-M   'P 1'
#
loop_
_entity.id
_entity.type
_entity.pdbx_description
1 polymer ?
#
loop_
_entity_poly.entity_id
_entity_poly.type
_entity_poly.pdbx_seq_one_letter_code
_entity_poly.pdbx_strand_id
1 'polypeptide(L)'
;MPKPLSPYEASKLSCEAYCSGFYHSYGLKTVIFRFFNVYGPHCLHKNSVVAKFIKDGILKGELTIYGDGKQTRDFIHVNDICQGIYLVLNYKSSDQIWETFFHLGSDKGNFYFGVC
;
A
#
# COMPACT_ATOMS: atom_id res chain seq x y z
N MET A 1 9.36 -18.35 -2.48
CA MET A 1 9.49 -17.23 -1.52
C MET A 1 10.03 -16.01 -2.24
N PRO A 2 9.51 -14.80 -1.97
CA PRO A 2 10.04 -13.56 -2.53
C PRO A 2 11.51 -13.37 -2.14
N LYS A 3 12.32 -12.80 -3.04
CA LYS A 3 13.73 -12.49 -2.79
C LYS A 3 13.90 -10.97 -2.69
N PRO A 4 13.90 -10.39 -1.48
CA PRO A 4 14.02 -8.94 -1.30
C PRO A 4 15.38 -8.45 -1.81
N LEU A 5 15.37 -7.34 -2.55
CA LEU A 5 16.57 -6.71 -3.12
C LEU A 5 17.17 -5.67 -2.17
N SER A 6 16.44 -5.29 -1.11
CA SER A 6 16.90 -4.33 -0.12
C SER A 6 16.60 -4.76 1.32
N PRO A 7 17.37 -4.26 2.32
CA PRO A 7 17.06 -4.48 3.73
C PRO A 7 15.66 -3.99 4.13
N TYR A 8 15.19 -2.91 3.51
CA TYR A 8 13.85 -2.39 3.71
C TYR A 8 12.78 -3.41 3.28
N GLU A 9 12.89 -3.95 2.07
CA GLU A 9 11.98 -5.00 1.58
C GLU A 9 12.04 -6.25 2.46
N ALA A 10 13.23 -6.66 2.88
CA ALA A 10 13.43 -7.81 3.76
C ALA A 10 12.71 -7.61 5.11
N SER A 11 12.82 -6.42 5.70
CA SER A 11 12.12 -6.10 6.96
C SER A 11 10.59 -6.08 6.81
N LYS A 12 10.06 -5.70 5.64
CA LYS A 12 8.62 -5.75 5.38
C LYS A 12 8.13 -7.17 5.20
N LEU A 13 8.90 -7.99 4.48
CA LEU A 13 8.60 -9.40 4.30
C LEU A 13 8.64 -10.18 5.61
N SER A 14 9.58 -9.87 6.51
CA SER A 14 9.63 -10.52 7.82
C SER A 14 8.41 -10.21 8.68
N CYS A 15 7.88 -8.98 8.64
CA CYS A 15 6.62 -8.65 9.31
C CYS A 15 5.45 -9.53 8.83
N GLU A 16 5.34 -9.78 7.53
CA GLU A 16 4.30 -10.65 6.98
C GLU A 16 4.45 -12.09 7.50
N ALA A 17 5.69 -12.60 7.54
CA ALA A 17 5.98 -13.93 8.09
C ALA A 17 5.63 -14.02 9.59
N TYR A 18 5.90 -12.96 10.36
CA TYR A 18 5.48 -12.90 11.76
C TYR A 18 3.96 -12.95 11.90
N CYS A 19 3.20 -12.19 11.10
CA CYS A 19 1.73 -12.21 11.17
C CYS A 19 1.15 -13.62 10.99
N SER A 20 1.63 -14.37 9.99
CA SER A 20 1.21 -15.77 9.79
C SER A 20 1.70 -16.69 10.93
N GLY A 21 2.95 -16.52 11.37
CA GLY A 21 3.47 -17.28 12.51
C GLY A 21 2.64 -17.09 13.80
N PHE A 22 2.20 -15.86 14.07
CA PHE A 22 1.35 -15.55 15.22
C PHE A 22 -0.08 -16.09 15.07
N TYR A 23 -0.63 -16.10 13.86
CA TYR A 23 -1.93 -16.72 13.60
C TYR A 23 -1.89 -18.23 13.85
N HIS A 24 -0.93 -18.94 13.25
CA HIS A 24 -0.83 -20.40 13.43
C HIS A 24 -0.42 -20.82 14.84
N SER A 25 0.39 -20.03 15.54
CA SER A 25 0.88 -20.38 16.88
C SER A 25 -0.09 -19.98 18.00
N TYR A 26 -0.80 -18.86 17.85
CA TYR A 26 -1.58 -18.25 18.93
C TYR A 26 -3.02 -17.89 18.54
N GLY A 27 -3.45 -18.16 17.30
CA GLY A 27 -4.78 -17.81 16.81
C GLY A 27 -4.98 -16.29 16.64
N LEU A 28 -3.90 -15.51 16.61
CA LEU A 28 -3.99 -14.06 16.43
C LEU A 28 -4.45 -13.74 15.01
N LYS A 29 -5.70 -13.34 14.89
CA LYS A 29 -6.34 -12.92 13.63
C LYS A 29 -5.61 -11.72 13.03
N THR A 30 -4.92 -11.95 11.91
CA THR A 30 -4.15 -10.93 11.19
C THR A 30 -4.63 -10.78 9.75
N VAL A 31 -4.51 -9.56 9.22
CA VAL A 31 -4.78 -9.20 7.83
C VAL A 31 -3.65 -8.32 7.33
N ILE A 32 -3.15 -8.58 6.12
CA ILE A 32 -2.00 -7.88 5.55
C ILE A 32 -2.48 -7.07 4.33
N PHE A 33 -2.22 -5.76 4.37
CA PHE A 33 -2.49 -4.86 3.25
C PHE A 33 -1.18 -4.43 2.58
N ARG A 34 -1.12 -4.57 1.25
CA ARG A 34 -0.05 -4.04 0.42
C ARG A 34 -0.57 -2.85 -0.37
N PHE A 35 -0.08 -1.66 -0.03
CA PHE A 35 -0.46 -0.41 -0.68
C PHE A 35 0.54 -0.02 -1.76
N PHE A 36 0.04 0.50 -2.87
CA PHE A 36 0.85 1.23 -3.85
C PHE A 36 1.14 2.67 -3.38
N ASN A 37 1.68 3.53 -4.24
CA ASN A 37 2.04 4.89 -3.80
C ASN A 37 0.79 5.69 -3.43
N VAL A 38 0.65 5.97 -2.13
CA VAL A 38 -0.51 6.66 -1.59
C VAL A 38 -0.38 8.16 -1.76
N TYR A 39 -1.41 8.80 -2.31
CA TYR A 39 -1.54 10.25 -2.38
C TYR A 39 -2.88 10.73 -1.79
N GLY A 40 -2.96 12.01 -1.43
CA GLY A 40 -4.19 12.61 -0.92
C GLY A 40 -3.95 13.76 0.07
N PRO A 41 -5.00 14.24 0.74
CA PRO A 41 -4.90 15.26 1.79
C PRO A 41 -3.85 14.86 2.83
N HIS A 42 -3.13 15.85 3.37
CA HIS A 42 -2.03 15.66 4.33
C HIS A 42 -0.77 14.98 3.78
N CYS A 43 -0.64 14.66 2.49
CA CYS A 43 0.57 14.03 1.95
C CYS A 43 1.79 14.97 1.84
N LEU A 44 1.64 16.28 2.06
CA LEU A 44 2.69 17.30 1.86
C LEU A 44 3.97 17.10 2.69
N HIS A 45 3.88 16.39 3.81
CA HIS A 45 5.05 16.04 4.63
C HIS A 45 5.84 14.83 4.07
N LYS A 46 5.27 14.08 3.13
CA LYS A 46 5.89 12.89 2.54
C LYS A 46 6.81 13.30 1.39
N ASN A 47 7.93 12.60 1.26
CA ASN A 47 8.82 12.69 0.09
C ASN A 47 8.32 11.85 -1.11
N SER A 48 7.01 11.64 -1.21
CA SER A 48 6.40 10.93 -2.35
C SER A 48 6.42 11.81 -3.60
N VAL A 49 6.47 11.19 -4.79
CA VAL A 49 6.55 11.91 -6.07
C VAL A 49 5.40 12.92 -6.23
N VAL A 50 4.17 12.50 -5.92
CA VAL A 50 2.98 13.37 -6.01
C VAL A 50 3.06 14.55 -5.04
N ALA A 51 3.41 14.30 -3.78
CA ALA A 51 3.55 15.38 -2.79
C ALA A 51 4.66 16.37 -3.17
N LYS A 52 5.78 15.86 -3.70
CA LYS A 52 6.90 16.69 -4.16
C LYS A 52 6.50 17.55 -5.36
N PHE A 53 5.80 17.00 -6.34
CA PHE A 53 5.31 17.75 -7.50
C PHE A 53 4.29 18.82 -7.11
N ILE A 54 3.35 18.51 -6.21
CA ILE A 54 2.41 19.50 -5.68
C ILE A 54 3.19 20.63 -4.98
N LYS A 55 4.17 20.28 -4.14
CA LYS A 55 4.99 21.26 -3.41
C LYS A 55 5.85 22.12 -4.34
N ASP A 56 6.55 21.51 -5.29
CA ASP A 56 7.41 22.21 -6.24
C ASP A 56 6.58 23.09 -7.18
N GLY A 57 5.42 22.63 -7.64
CA GLY A 57 4.48 23.43 -8.43
C GLY A 57 3.95 24.66 -7.68
N ILE A 58 3.62 24.52 -6.39
CA ILE A 58 3.14 25.64 -5.55
C ILE A 58 4.27 26.62 -5.20
N LEU A 59 5.47 26.12 -4.85
CA LEU A 59 6.54 26.95 -4.29
C LEU A 59 7.50 27.51 -5.33
N LYS A 60 7.74 26.78 -6.43
CA LYS A 60 8.76 27.12 -7.42
C LYS A 60 8.18 27.41 -8.80
N GLY A 61 6.95 26.97 -9.09
CA GLY A 61 6.35 27.06 -10.42
C GLY A 61 6.99 26.13 -11.45
N GLU A 62 7.93 25.27 -11.05
CA GLU A 62 8.67 24.35 -11.93
C GLU A 62 8.69 22.94 -11.33
N LEU A 63 8.51 21.92 -12.19
CA LEU A 63 8.50 20.52 -11.79
C LEU A 63 9.85 19.86 -12.08
N THR A 64 10.50 19.31 -11.06
CA THR A 64 11.77 18.59 -11.22
C THR A 64 11.54 17.13 -11.58
N ILE A 65 11.82 16.76 -12.83
CA ILE A 65 11.79 15.36 -13.30
C ILE A 65 13.17 14.75 -13.12
N TYR A 66 13.24 13.62 -12.40
CA TYR A 66 14.49 12.86 -12.24
C TYR A 66 14.56 11.73 -13.28
N GLY A 67 15.65 11.68 -14.05
CA GLY A 67 15.84 10.68 -15.10
C GLY A 67 15.21 11.07 -16.43
N ASP A 68 14.59 10.10 -17.12
CA ASP A 68 13.97 10.28 -18.45
C ASP A 68 12.46 10.56 -18.40
N GLY A 69 11.86 10.55 -17.20
CA GLY A 69 10.44 10.80 -16.98
C GLY A 69 9.49 9.68 -17.44
N LYS A 70 10.00 8.53 -17.90
CA LYS A 70 9.17 7.41 -18.40
C LYS A 70 8.79 6.39 -17.33
N GLN A 71 9.15 6.67 -16.08
CA GLN A 71 8.89 5.78 -14.95
C GLN A 71 7.39 5.74 -14.66
N THR A 72 6.77 4.58 -14.88
CA THR A 72 5.37 4.33 -14.50
C THR A 72 5.32 3.86 -13.05
N ARG A 73 4.47 4.51 -12.24
CA ARG A 73 4.13 4.06 -10.89
C ARG A 73 2.63 4.12 -10.71
N ASP A 74 2.08 3.12 -10.02
CA ASP A 74 0.69 3.14 -9.62
C ASP A 74 0.49 4.01 -8.39
N PHE A 75 -0.61 4.77 -8.41
CA PHE A 75 -1.01 5.68 -7.34
C PHE A 75 -2.42 5.34 -6.87
N ILE A 76 -2.65 5.44 -5.56
CA ILE A 76 -3.95 5.20 -4.96
C ILE A 76 -4.29 6.34 -4.01
N HIS A 77 -5.55 6.79 -4.02
CA HIS A 77 -5.98 7.87 -3.16
C HIS A 77 -6.18 7.36 -1.72
N VAL A 78 -5.84 8.19 -0.73
CA VAL A 78 -5.95 7.82 0.70
C VAL A 78 -7.37 7.44 1.11
N ASN A 79 -8.39 8.07 0.53
CA ASN A 79 -9.78 7.72 0.83
C ASN A 79 -10.14 6.30 0.37
N ASP A 80 -9.61 5.86 -0.79
CA ASP A 80 -9.87 4.52 -1.31
C ASP A 80 -9.24 3.45 -0.39
N ILE A 81 -8.06 3.74 0.15
CA ILE A 81 -7.41 2.90 1.17
C ILE A 81 -8.26 2.84 2.44
N CYS A 82 -8.69 3.99 2.95
CA CYS A 82 -9.53 4.03 4.15
C CYS A 82 -10.82 3.23 3.96
N GLN A 83 -11.45 3.33 2.78
CA GLN A 83 -12.64 2.56 2.43
C GLN A 83 -12.34 1.06 2.37
N GLY A 84 -11.25 0.65 1.71
CA GLY A 84 -10.83 -0.75 1.65
C GLY A 84 -10.59 -1.37 3.02
N ILE A 85 -9.88 -0.65 3.90
CA ILE A 85 -9.65 -1.07 5.29
C ILE A 85 -10.97 -1.20 6.05
N TYR A 86 -11.86 -0.20 5.92
CA TYR A 86 -13.16 -0.21 6.57
C TYR A 86 -14.02 -1.41 6.15
N LEU A 87 -14.03 -1.74 4.85
CA LEU A 87 -14.78 -2.88 4.33
C LEU A 87 -14.28 -4.21 4.89
N VAL A 88 -12.96 -4.41 4.96
CA VAL A 88 -12.38 -5.63 5.50
C VAL A 88 -12.63 -5.77 7.00
N LEU A 89 -12.52 -4.67 7.76
CA LEU A 89 -12.80 -4.68 9.20
C LEU A 89 -14.26 -5.00 9.53
N ASN A 90 -15.20 -4.60 8.67
CA ASN A 90 -16.64 -4.85 8.86
C ASN A 90 -17.15 -6.10 8.14
N TYR A 91 -16.26 -6.88 7.53
CA TYR A 91 -16.65 -8.07 6.80
C TYR A 91 -17.13 -9.16 7.75
N LYS A 92 -18.43 -9.51 7.67
CA LYS A 92 -19.11 -10.36 8.66
C LYS A 92 -18.82 -11.86 8.53
N SER A 93 -18.16 -12.32 7.47
CA SER A 93 -17.82 -13.75 7.31
C SER A 93 -16.42 -14.01 7.86
N SER A 94 -16.39 -14.55 9.08
CA SER A 94 -15.24 -14.49 9.98
C SER A 94 -14.16 -15.54 9.77
N ASP A 95 -14.22 -16.38 8.73
CA ASP A 95 -13.28 -17.51 8.61
C ASP A 95 -12.44 -17.48 7.33
N GLN A 96 -12.75 -16.61 6.36
CA GLN A 96 -12.05 -16.58 5.05
C GLN A 96 -11.09 -15.40 4.86
N ILE A 97 -11.06 -14.41 5.75
CA ILE A 97 -10.27 -13.18 5.57
C ILE A 97 -8.92 -13.18 6.29
N TRP A 98 -8.73 -14.10 7.25
CA TRP A 98 -7.50 -14.17 8.03
C TRP A 98 -6.38 -14.78 7.18
N GLU A 99 -5.16 -14.29 7.37
CA GLU A 99 -4.00 -14.64 6.53
C GLU A 99 -4.13 -14.28 5.05
N THR A 100 -5.14 -13.49 4.68
CA THR A 100 -5.30 -13.01 3.30
C THR A 100 -4.44 -11.75 3.09
N PHE A 101 -3.76 -11.72 1.96
CA PHE A 101 -3.05 -10.55 1.47
C PHE A 101 -3.99 -9.75 0.57
N PHE A 102 -4.20 -8.46 0.89
CA PHE A 102 -4.97 -7.56 0.05
C PHE A 102 -4.06 -6.56 -0.64
N HIS A 103 -4.04 -6.58 -1.98
CA HIS A 103 -3.32 -5.57 -2.78
C HIS A 103 -4.30 -4.46 -3.12
N LEU A 104 -4.10 -3.27 -2.55
CA LEU A 104 -4.97 -2.13 -2.79
C LEU A 104 -4.30 -1.18 -3.78
N GLY A 105 -4.63 -1.38 -5.06
CA GLY A 105 -4.20 -0.55 -6.18
C GLY A 105 -5.40 0.02 -6.95
N SER A 106 -5.18 1.15 -7.63
CA SER A 106 -6.16 1.75 -8.54
C SER A 106 -5.73 1.42 -9.97
N ASP A 107 -6.30 0.36 -10.56
CA ASP A 107 -6.23 0.16 -12.01
C ASP A 107 -7.67 0.16 -12.55
N LYS A 108 -7.99 1.19 -13.34
CA LYS A 108 -9.30 1.40 -14.00
C LYS A 108 -10.54 1.26 -13.11
N GLY A 109 -10.52 1.77 -11.89
CA GLY A 109 -11.72 1.83 -11.03
C GLY A 109 -12.25 0.47 -10.57
N ASN A 110 -11.46 -0.60 -10.70
CA ASN A 110 -11.81 -1.92 -10.17
C ASN A 110 -10.90 -2.27 -8.98
N PHE A 111 -11.54 -2.64 -7.88
CA PHE A 111 -10.89 -3.18 -6.69
C PHE A 111 -10.38 -4.58 -6.99
N TYR A 112 -9.06 -4.77 -7.06
CA TYR A 112 -8.48 -6.10 -7.20
C TYR A 112 -8.33 -6.74 -5.82
N PHE A 113 -9.32 -7.57 -5.45
CA PHE A 113 -9.20 -8.54 -4.37
C PHE A 113 -8.36 -9.73 -4.86
N GLY A 114 -7.06 -9.53 -5.03
CA GLY A 114 -6.13 -10.58 -5.39
C GLY A 114 -5.67 -11.35 -4.17
N VAL A 115 -6.29 -12.50 -3.89
CA VAL A 115 -5.69 -13.54 -3.04
C VAL A 115 -4.57 -14.18 -3.88
N CYS A 116 -3.31 -13.94 -3.52
CA CYS A 116 -2.20 -14.76 -4.00
C CYS A 116 -1.99 -15.92 -3.05
#